data_AF-A0A7C0YGT9-F1
#
_entry.id   AF-A0A7C0YGT9-F1
#
_cell.length_a   1.000
_cell.length_b   1.000
_cell.length_c   1.000
_cell.angle_alpha   90.00
_cell.angle_beta   90.00
_cell.angle_gamma   90.00
#
_symmetry.space_group_name_H-M   'P 1'
#
loop_
_entity.id
_entity.type
_entity.pdbx_description
1 polymer ?
#
loop_
_entity_poly.entity_id
_entity_poly.type
_entity_poly.pdbx_seq_one_letter_code
_entity_poly.pdbx_strand_id
1 'polypeptide(L)'
;MQTVFINTGYLQFTEVRNRTKLKKEKRMKASDRSKKAILKDLQTLTNIGPAIAEKLYFIGIRSTEEVINAKPEELYNRLQKKLDCHVDRCVLDVFRGAKKGRPWPECLDRKRREAKNNKK
;
A
#
# COMPACT_ATOMS: atom_id res chain seq x y z
N MET A 1 55.19 -32.59 -24.29
CA MET A 1 54.05 -32.92 -23.39
C MET A 1 53.82 -31.69 -22.52
N GLN A 2 52.70 -30.99 -22.47
CA GLN A 2 51.33 -31.21 -22.93
C GLN A 2 50.71 -29.87 -23.37
N THR A 3 49.88 -29.95 -24.40
CA THR A 3 48.86 -28.99 -24.85
C THR A 3 47.58 -29.10 -24.00
N VAL A 4 46.95 -27.98 -23.58
CA VAL A 4 45.48 -27.71 -23.55
C VAL A 4 45.27 -26.20 -23.23
N PHE A 5 44.65 -25.32 -24.04
CA PHE A 5 43.19 -25.04 -24.20
C PHE A 5 42.41 -25.13 -22.86
N ILE A 6 41.60 -24.17 -22.40
CA ILE A 6 40.40 -23.60 -23.05
C ILE A 6 40.07 -22.21 -22.45
N ASN A 7 39.57 -21.36 -23.34
CA ASN A 7 38.83 -20.12 -23.09
C ASN A 7 37.49 -20.38 -22.38
N THR A 8 36.78 -19.31 -22.04
CA THR A 8 35.38 -19.22 -21.55
C THR A 8 35.12 -19.45 -20.06
N GLY A 9 34.80 -18.36 -19.39
CA GLY A 9 34.26 -18.35 -18.03
C GLY A 9 33.80 -16.96 -17.59
N TYR A 10 33.15 -16.20 -18.48
CA TYR A 10 32.33 -15.06 -18.08
C TYR A 10 31.17 -15.59 -17.22
N LEU A 11 31.34 -15.64 -15.90
CA LEU A 11 30.20 -15.72 -14.99
C LEU A 11 29.85 -14.31 -14.56
N GLN A 12 28.81 -13.76 -15.18
CA GLN A 12 28.14 -12.55 -14.74
C GLN A 12 27.62 -12.75 -13.31
N PHE A 13 28.32 -12.18 -12.34
CA PHE A 13 27.80 -11.98 -10.99
C PHE A 13 27.56 -10.48 -10.77
N THR A 14 26.69 -9.88 -11.60
CA THR A 14 26.37 -8.45 -11.53
C THR A 14 24.88 -8.22 -11.33
N GLU A 15 24.25 -8.85 -10.33
CA GLU A 15 22.81 -8.59 -10.14
C GLU A 15 22.28 -8.72 -8.71
N VAL A 16 22.97 -8.18 -7.70
CA VAL A 16 22.38 -8.10 -6.33
C VAL A 16 22.50 -6.72 -5.65
N ARG A 17 23.25 -5.76 -6.21
CA ARG A 17 23.51 -4.46 -5.53
C ARG A 17 22.69 -3.24 -6.00
N ASN A 18 21.70 -3.39 -6.87
CA ASN A 18 20.94 -2.23 -7.40
C ASN A 18 19.53 -2.02 -6.81
N ARG A 19 19.06 -2.89 -5.90
CA ARG A 19 17.70 -2.76 -5.32
C ARG A 19 17.59 -1.66 -4.26
N THR A 20 18.67 -1.40 -3.52
CA THR A 20 18.72 -0.39 -2.45
C THR A 20 18.89 1.02 -3.01
N LYS A 21 19.68 1.17 -4.08
CA LYS A 21 19.95 2.45 -4.76
C LYS A 21 18.70 2.98 -5.48
N LEU A 22 17.98 2.12 -6.23
CA LEU A 22 16.68 2.47 -6.84
C LEU A 22 15.62 2.83 -5.79
N LYS A 23 15.56 2.13 -4.65
CA LYS A 23 14.63 2.47 -3.55
C LYS A 23 14.94 3.85 -2.95
N LYS A 24 16.22 4.19 -2.78
CA LYS A 24 16.67 5.47 -2.21
C LYS A 24 16.42 6.63 -3.17
N GLU A 25 16.70 6.47 -4.46
CA GLU A 25 16.45 7.48 -5.50
C GLU A 25 14.96 7.70 -5.77
N LYS A 26 14.13 6.63 -5.77
CA LYS A 26 12.66 6.78 -5.81
C LYS A 26 12.12 7.51 -4.57
N ARG A 27 12.72 7.30 -3.39
CA ARG A 27 12.37 8.01 -2.15
C ARG A 27 12.72 9.50 -2.19
N MET A 28 13.81 9.89 -2.87
CA MET A 28 14.17 11.30 -3.04
C MET A 28 13.37 12.01 -4.15
N LYS A 29 12.94 11.30 -5.20
CA LYS A 29 12.08 11.91 -6.26
C LYS A 29 10.61 12.11 -5.84
N ALA A 30 10.12 11.39 -4.84
CA ALA A 30 8.74 11.54 -4.34
C ALA A 30 8.56 12.71 -3.35
N SER A 31 9.64 13.34 -2.87
CA SER A 31 9.58 14.28 -1.75
C SER A 31 9.19 15.72 -2.11
N ASP A 32 9.04 16.06 -3.39
CA ASP A 32 8.70 17.43 -3.82
C ASP A 32 7.21 17.63 -4.14
N ARG A 33 6.35 16.65 -3.84
CA ARG A 33 4.91 16.90 -3.86
C ARG A 33 4.49 17.58 -2.56
N SER A 34 3.88 18.76 -2.68
CA SER A 34 3.28 19.44 -1.54
C SER A 34 2.28 18.52 -0.82
N LYS A 35 2.20 18.64 0.52
CA LYS A 35 1.23 17.88 1.34
C LYS A 35 -0.18 17.98 0.77
N LYS A 36 -0.58 19.17 0.30
CA LYS A 36 -1.89 19.44 -0.31
C LYS A 36 -2.12 18.62 -1.58
N ALA A 37 -1.12 18.50 -2.46
CA ALA A 37 -1.21 17.68 -3.66
C ALA A 37 -1.40 16.19 -3.33
N ILE A 38 -0.65 15.68 -2.34
CA ILE A 38 -0.77 14.30 -1.88
C ILE A 38 -2.17 14.03 -1.28
N LEU A 39 -2.65 14.93 -0.42
CA LEU A 39 -3.99 14.78 0.18
C LEU A 39 -5.09 14.80 -0.89
N LYS A 40 -4.95 15.63 -1.93
CA LYS A 40 -5.90 15.65 -3.06
C LYS A 40 -5.82 14.37 -3.88
N ASP A 41 -4.62 13.86 -4.12
CA ASP A 41 -4.40 12.60 -4.85
C ASP A 41 -5.06 11.42 -4.12
N LEU A 42 -4.86 11.31 -2.80
CA LEU A 42 -5.50 10.27 -1.99
C LEU A 42 -7.03 10.34 -1.98
N GLN A 43 -7.61 11.54 -2.11
CA GLN A 43 -9.07 11.74 -2.18
C GLN A 43 -9.69 11.28 -3.50
N THR A 44 -8.89 10.96 -4.52
CA THR A 44 -9.41 10.36 -5.77
C THR A 44 -9.92 8.93 -5.56
N LEU A 45 -9.48 8.27 -4.49
CA LEU A 45 -9.90 6.92 -4.15
C LEU A 45 -11.33 6.89 -3.61
N THR A 46 -12.05 5.83 -3.97
CA THR A 46 -13.44 5.65 -3.56
C THR A 46 -13.56 5.61 -2.03
N ASN A 47 -14.53 6.35 -1.49
CA ASN A 47 -14.81 6.50 -0.05
C ASN A 47 -13.72 7.24 0.77
N ILE A 48 -12.68 7.80 0.14
CA ILE A 48 -11.63 8.54 0.85
C ILE A 48 -11.93 10.04 0.79
N GLY A 49 -12.46 10.57 1.90
CA GLY A 49 -12.59 12.00 2.14
C GLY A 49 -11.33 12.62 2.77
N PRO A 50 -11.35 13.94 3.04
CA PRO A 50 -10.20 14.68 3.58
C PRO A 50 -9.69 14.10 4.91
N ALA A 51 -10.58 13.73 5.83
CA ALA A 51 -10.19 13.15 7.12
C ALA A 51 -9.46 11.80 6.97
N ILE A 52 -9.89 10.95 6.03
CA ILE A 52 -9.24 9.67 5.78
C ILE A 52 -7.91 9.86 5.04
N ALA A 53 -7.85 10.81 4.09
CA ALA A 53 -6.61 11.17 3.42
C ALA A 53 -5.55 11.67 4.41
N GLU A 54 -5.95 12.47 5.41
CA GLU A 54 -5.05 12.91 6.48
C GLU A 54 -4.56 11.74 7.33
N LYS A 55 -5.43 10.78 7.68
CA LYS A 55 -5.04 9.58 8.42
C LYS A 55 -4.07 8.70 7.63
N LEU A 56 -4.29 8.55 6.31
CA LEU A 56 -3.38 7.85 5.41
C LEU A 56 -2.01 8.54 5.33
N TYR A 57 -2.02 9.87 5.16
CA TYR A 57 -0.80 10.68 5.18
C TYR A 57 -0.07 10.54 6.53
N PHE A 58 -0.81 10.54 7.64
CA PHE A 58 -0.29 10.40 8.99
C PHE A 58 0.42 9.06 9.18
N ILE A 59 -0.10 7.93 8.66
CA ILE A 59 0.58 6.62 8.72
C ILE A 59 1.73 6.48 7.70
N GLY A 60 1.99 7.53 6.91
CA GLY A 60 3.13 7.63 6.00
C GLY A 60 2.84 7.27 4.55
N ILE A 61 1.58 7.13 4.16
CA ILE A 61 1.19 6.85 2.77
C ILE A 61 1.28 8.14 1.94
N ARG A 62 1.92 8.06 0.77
CA ARG A 62 2.20 9.23 -0.09
C ARG A 62 1.61 9.15 -1.50
N SER A 63 1.00 8.02 -1.87
CA SER A 63 0.35 7.86 -3.17
C SER A 63 -0.83 6.89 -3.10
N THR A 64 -1.71 6.94 -4.10
CA THR A 64 -2.85 6.04 -4.22
C THR A 64 -2.41 4.59 -4.48
N GLU A 65 -1.32 4.38 -5.22
CA GLU A 65 -0.78 3.04 -5.51
C GLU A 65 -0.30 2.35 -4.24
N GLU A 66 0.25 3.08 -3.27
CA GLU A 66 0.62 2.53 -1.96
C GLU A 66 -0.60 1.99 -1.20
N VAL A 67 -1.75 2.66 -1.31
CA VAL A 67 -3.02 2.19 -0.70
C VAL A 67 -3.51 0.91 -1.38
N ILE A 68 -3.51 0.87 -2.72
CA ILE A 68 -3.99 -0.28 -3.49
C ILE A 68 -3.11 -1.52 -3.27
N ASN A 69 -1.79 -1.33 -3.23
CA ASN A 69 -0.82 -2.39 -3.01
C ASN A 69 -0.81 -2.91 -1.57
N ALA A 70 -1.16 -2.07 -0.59
CA ALA A 70 -1.26 -2.48 0.81
C ALA A 70 -2.50 -3.36 1.07
N LYS A 71 -2.45 -4.14 2.17
CA LYS A 71 -3.64 -4.81 2.70
C LYS A 71 -4.45 -3.82 3.55
N PRO A 72 -5.78 -3.72 3.38
CA PRO A 72 -6.62 -2.82 4.19
C PRO A 72 -6.46 -3.04 5.70
N GLU A 73 -6.34 -4.30 6.12
CA GLU A 73 -6.11 -4.69 7.51
C GLU A 73 -4.77 -4.18 8.04
N GLU A 74 -3.73 -4.13 7.18
CA GLU A 74 -2.42 -3.60 7.55
C GLU A 74 -2.47 -2.08 7.73
N LEU A 75 -3.13 -1.35 6.83
CA LEU A 75 -3.32 0.10 6.95
C LEU A 75 -4.08 0.45 8.23
N TYR A 76 -5.14 -0.30 8.52
CA TYR A 76 -5.93 -0.16 9.75
C TYR A 76 -5.10 -0.45 11.01
N ASN A 77 -4.31 -1.53 11.02
CA ASN A 77 -3.44 -1.85 12.14
C ASN A 77 -2.34 -0.80 12.34
N ARG A 78 -1.74 -0.29 11.25
CA ARG A 78 -0.76 0.80 11.31
C ARG A 78 -1.39 2.08 11.87
N LEU A 79 -2.64 2.37 11.52
CA LEU A 79 -3.36 3.53 12.02
C LEU A 79 -3.65 3.42 13.52
N GLN A 80 -4.19 2.29 13.98
CA GLN A 80 -4.41 2.05 15.41
C GLN A 80 -3.11 2.16 16.21
N LYS A 81 -2.03 1.51 15.75
CA LYS A 81 -0.72 1.58 16.39
C LYS A 81 -0.15 2.99 16.46
N LYS A 82 -0.43 3.83 15.45
CA LYS A 82 0.12 5.19 15.39
C LYS A 82 -0.70 6.21 16.17
N LEU A 83 -2.00 5.99 16.29
CA LEU A 83 -2.88 6.81 17.12
C LEU A 83 -2.90 6.39 18.58
N ASP A 84 -2.35 5.20 18.89
CA ASP A 84 -2.37 4.57 20.21
C ASP A 84 -3.79 4.45 20.80
N CYS A 85 -4.77 4.25 19.92
CA CYS A 85 -6.17 4.15 20.30
C CYS A 85 -6.94 3.15 19.44
N HIS A 86 -8.08 2.69 19.95
CA HIS A 86 -9.01 1.90 19.15
C HIS A 86 -9.64 2.77 18.08
N VAL A 87 -9.53 2.33 16.82
CA VAL A 87 -10.15 3.01 15.68
C VAL A 87 -11.41 2.26 15.31
N ASP A 88 -12.48 2.96 14.94
CA ASP A 88 -13.71 2.31 14.54
C ASP A 88 -13.52 1.41 13.31
N ARG A 89 -14.21 0.27 13.32
CA ARG A 89 -14.19 -0.69 12.22
C ARG A 89 -14.71 -0.14 10.89
N CYS A 90 -15.50 0.94 10.90
CA CYS A 90 -15.95 1.61 9.67
C CYS A 90 -14.76 2.10 8.82
N VAL A 91 -13.64 2.46 9.45
CA VAL A 91 -12.42 2.89 8.76
C VAL A 91 -11.80 1.74 7.95
N LEU A 92 -11.85 0.52 8.48
CA LEU A 92 -11.39 -0.67 7.76
C LEU A 92 -12.22 -0.92 6.50
N ASP A 93 -13.53 -0.73 6.57
CA ASP A 93 -14.42 -0.92 5.43
C ASP A 93 -14.23 0.17 4.37
N VAL A 94 -13.90 1.42 4.77
CA VAL A 94 -13.45 2.47 3.85
C VAL A 94 -12.20 2.03 3.07
N PHE A 95 -11.17 1.51 3.75
CA PHE A 95 -9.95 1.03 3.08
C PHE A 95 -10.23 -0.14 2.12
N ARG A 96 -11.15 -1.04 2.47
CA ARG A 96 -11.58 -2.13 1.59
C ARG A 96 -12.31 -1.62 0.36
N GLY A 97 -13.19 -0.63 0.52
CA GLY A 97 -13.90 0.02 -0.58
C GLY A 97 -12.95 0.74 -1.52
N ALA A 98 -12.00 1.50 -0.95
CA ALA A 98 -10.95 2.20 -1.71
C ALA A 98 -10.11 1.23 -2.55
N LYS A 99 -9.71 0.08 -1.99
CA LYS A 99 -8.96 -0.94 -2.72
C LYS A 99 -9.75 -1.57 -3.86
N LYS A 100 -11.07 -1.76 -3.69
CA LYS A 100 -11.94 -2.40 -4.68
C LYS A 100 -12.50 -1.41 -5.71
N GLY A 101 -12.32 -0.11 -5.51
CA GLY A 101 -12.96 0.93 -6.33
C GLY A 101 -14.48 0.92 -6.26
N ARG A 102 -15.07 0.39 -5.17
CA ARG A 102 -16.53 0.24 -5.03
C ARG A 102 -17.08 1.23 -4.00
N PRO A 103 -18.12 2.01 -4.34
CA PRO A 103 -18.74 2.92 -3.40
C PRO A 103 -19.50 2.16 -2.30
N TRP A 104 -19.66 2.81 -1.17
CA TRP A 104 -20.64 2.40 -0.15
C TRP A 104 -22.07 2.43 -0.75
N PRO A 105 -23.00 1.48 -0.44
CA PRO A 105 -22.95 0.37 0.53
C PRO A 105 -22.62 -1.02 -0.06
N GLU A 106 -22.20 -1.13 -1.33
CA GLU A 106 -21.90 -2.43 -1.96
C GLU A 106 -20.80 -3.22 -1.25
N CYS A 107 -19.89 -2.53 -0.54
CA CYS A 107 -18.81 -3.15 0.21
C CYS A 107 -19.20 -3.64 1.61
N LEU A 108 -20.45 -3.44 2.05
CA LEU A 108 -20.99 -3.84 3.36
C LEU A 108 -21.34 -5.34 3.42
N ASP A 109 -20.46 -6.17 2.88
CA ASP A 109 -20.84 -7.53 2.53
C ASP A 109 -20.41 -8.54 3.60
N ARG A 110 -19.68 -8.10 4.64
CA ARG A 110 -19.29 -8.97 5.76
C ARG A 110 -20.46 -9.26 6.71
N LYS A 111 -21.20 -8.25 7.19
CA LYS A 111 -22.35 -8.47 8.10
C LYS A 111 -23.47 -9.28 7.45
N ARG A 112 -23.72 -9.09 6.14
CA ARG A 112 -24.76 -9.84 5.40
C ARG A 112 -24.34 -11.28 5.08
N ARG A 113 -23.07 -11.54 4.75
CA ARG A 113 -22.55 -12.90 4.51
C ARG A 113 -22.37 -13.70 5.79
N GLU A 114 -21.86 -13.09 6.87
CA GLU A 114 -21.75 -13.74 8.18
C GLU A 114 -23.13 -14.07 8.75
N ALA A 115 -24.11 -13.16 8.65
CA ALA A 115 -25.49 -13.43 9.04
C ALA A 115 -26.17 -14.54 8.20
N LYS A 116 -25.76 -14.73 6.94
CA LYS A 116 -26.24 -15.85 6.11
C LYS A 116 -25.57 -17.17 6.48
N ASN A 117 -24.28 -17.16 6.82
CA ASN A 117 -23.54 -18.38 7.17
C ASN A 117 -23.87 -18.91 8.58
N ASN A 118 -24.30 -18.05 9.51
CA ASN A 118 -24.73 -18.45 10.86
C ASN A 118 -26.21 -18.87 10.94
N LYS A 119 -26.91 -18.93 9.80
CA LYS A 119 -28.33 -19.32 9.72
C LYS A 119 -28.52 -20.71 9.07
N LYS A 120 -27.45 -21.50 9.02
CA LYS A 120 -27.41 -22.82 8.41
C LYS A 120 -27.20 -23.88 9.47
#